data_AF-A0AAW1WS28-F1
#
_entry.id   AF-A0AAW1WS28-F1
#
_cell.length_a   1.000
_cell.length_b   1.000
_cell.length_c   1.000
_cell.angle_alpha   90.00
_cell.angle_beta   90.00
_cell.angle_gamma   90.00
#
_symmetry.space_group_name_H-M   'P 1'
#
loop_
_entity.id
_entity.type
_entity.pdbx_description
1 polymer ?
#
loop_
_entity_poly.entity_id
_entity_poly.type
_entity_poly.pdbx_seq_one_letter_code
_entity_poly.pdbx_strand_id
1 'polypeptide(L)'
;MSNTNKEIELPDLEKQQFDAGAEEVKGHHSRTPSSPAQCRVCQEEKDEVLIDLGCHCRGGLAKAHRSCIVAWFRTKGSSNICEICEGAATNVSAAPEPPQPNGPVIPLCVFFLVLTNVFLGIIAFLLLYVVISDVLGFSPLLDLILYSVYAVLVLGIGFRLLLAFLCEWIALQRVHTAVQNVPAA
;
A
#
# COMPACT_ATOMS: atom_id res chain seq x y z
N MET A 1 -18.82 38.76 -77.94
CA MET A 1 -19.55 37.67 -78.64
C MET A 1 -19.60 36.48 -77.71
N SER A 2 -20.84 36.08 -77.39
CA SER A 2 -21.34 34.72 -77.14
C SER A 2 -20.55 33.79 -76.19
N ASN A 3 -21.10 33.45 -75.01
CA ASN A 3 -21.94 32.25 -74.74
C ASN A 3 -21.03 31.04 -74.40
N THR A 4 -21.22 30.13 -73.44
CA THR A 4 -22.35 29.47 -72.73
C THR A 4 -21.75 28.88 -71.42
N ASN A 5 -22.36 28.98 -70.25
CA ASN A 5 -23.37 28.05 -69.68
C ASN A 5 -22.95 26.56 -69.53
N LYS A 6 -22.94 26.11 -68.26
CA LYS A 6 -23.55 24.89 -67.68
C LYS A 6 -22.77 23.60 -67.38
N GLU A 7 -23.16 23.06 -66.20
CA GLU A 7 -23.03 21.72 -65.59
C GLU A 7 -21.63 21.21 -65.18
N ILE A 8 -21.32 21.03 -63.89
CA ILE A 8 -21.77 19.99 -62.92
C ILE A 8 -21.51 18.58 -63.46
N GLU A 9 -20.48 17.89 -62.96
CA GLU A 9 -20.60 16.68 -62.11
C GLU A 9 -19.21 16.16 -61.70
N LEU A 10 -19.22 15.50 -60.54
CA LEU A 10 -18.11 15.01 -59.72
C LEU A 10 -17.68 13.59 -60.21
N PRO A 11 -16.77 12.90 -59.51
CA PRO A 11 -15.47 12.46 -60.01
C PRO A 11 -15.43 10.97 -60.37
N ASP A 12 -14.38 10.51 -61.06
CA ASP A 12 -13.81 9.22 -60.66
C ASP A 12 -12.32 9.14 -60.95
N LEU A 13 -11.63 8.44 -60.05
CA LEU A 13 -10.20 8.23 -59.97
C LEU A 13 -9.62 7.71 -61.29
N GLU A 14 -8.43 8.20 -61.69
CA GLU A 14 -7.33 7.27 -61.98
C GLU A 14 -5.95 7.94 -62.14
N LYS A 15 -4.94 7.18 -61.68
CA LYS A 15 -3.54 7.11 -62.14
C LYS A 15 -2.50 8.11 -61.61
N GLN A 16 -1.84 7.68 -60.53
CA GLN A 16 -0.42 7.29 -60.46
C GLN A 16 0.60 7.94 -61.44
N GLN A 17 1.57 8.70 -60.89
CA GLN A 17 2.98 8.29 -60.65
C GLN A 17 4.06 9.33 -61.01
N PHE A 18 5.02 9.49 -60.08
CA PHE A 18 6.44 9.91 -60.21
C PHE A 18 6.79 11.40 -60.44
N ASP A 19 7.77 12.05 -59.80
CA ASP A 19 8.56 11.89 -58.56
C ASP A 19 9.47 13.13 -58.42
N ALA A 20 9.98 13.34 -57.19
CA ALA A 20 11.21 14.02 -56.74
C ALA A 20 10.93 15.14 -55.71
N GLY A 21 11.42 15.13 -54.46
CA GLY A 21 12.32 14.22 -53.75
C GLY A 21 12.63 14.71 -52.30
N ALA A 22 13.41 13.90 -51.56
CA ALA A 22 14.06 14.11 -50.25
C ALA A 22 13.13 14.28 -49.02
N GLU A 23 13.25 13.56 -47.89
CA GLU A 23 14.39 12.95 -47.21
C GLU A 23 13.93 11.71 -46.40
N GLU A 24 14.88 10.84 -46.08
CA GLU A 24 14.79 9.39 -45.97
C GLU A 24 14.44 8.88 -44.54
N VAL A 25 13.17 8.63 -44.25
CA VAL A 25 12.79 7.73 -43.12
C VAL A 25 12.70 6.32 -43.67
N LYS A 26 13.85 5.64 -43.70
CA LYS A 26 13.96 4.22 -44.06
C LYS A 26 13.17 3.37 -43.05
N GLY A 27 11.93 3.06 -43.43
CA GLY A 27 11.26 1.86 -42.98
C GLY A 27 12.09 0.64 -43.36
N HIS A 28 12.87 0.14 -42.41
CA HIS A 28 13.34 -1.23 -42.45
C HIS A 28 12.28 -2.10 -41.78
N HIS A 29 11.58 -2.91 -42.57
CA HIS A 29 11.08 -4.19 -42.09
C HIS A 29 12.30 -5.08 -41.79
N SER A 30 12.94 -4.83 -40.65
CA SER A 30 13.92 -5.73 -40.05
C SER A 30 13.15 -6.87 -39.40
N ARG A 31 13.43 -8.11 -39.80
CA ARG A 31 13.12 -9.27 -38.95
C ARG A 31 13.87 -9.11 -37.62
N THR A 32 13.14 -9.24 -36.50
CA THR A 32 13.57 -9.53 -35.11
C THR A 32 14.36 -8.44 -34.34
N PRO A 33 14.25 -8.36 -32.98
CA PRO A 33 13.54 -9.24 -32.04
C PRO A 33 12.15 -8.69 -31.68
N SER A 34 11.34 -9.49 -30.99
CA SER A 34 10.16 -9.00 -30.27
C SER A 34 10.43 -7.64 -29.61
N SER A 35 9.57 -6.64 -29.80
CA SER A 35 9.57 -5.44 -28.96
C SER A 35 9.76 -5.88 -27.50
N PRO A 36 10.71 -5.31 -26.73
CA PRO A 36 10.88 -5.71 -25.35
C PRO A 36 9.52 -5.57 -24.68
N ALA A 37 9.10 -6.62 -23.98
CA ALA A 37 7.82 -6.56 -23.30
C ALA A 37 7.91 -5.40 -22.30
N GLN A 38 7.12 -4.35 -22.51
CA GLN A 38 7.03 -3.23 -21.58
C GLN A 38 5.97 -3.53 -20.53
N CYS A 39 6.16 -3.00 -19.33
CA CYS A 39 5.19 -3.22 -18.26
C CYS A 39 3.87 -2.55 -18.62
N ARG A 40 2.76 -3.31 -18.64
CA ARG A 40 1.44 -2.75 -18.99
C ARG A 40 0.94 -1.63 -18.04
N VAL A 41 1.51 -1.52 -16.84
CA VAL A 41 1.09 -0.57 -15.80
C VAL A 41 1.85 0.74 -15.90
N CYS A 42 3.20 0.70 -15.93
CA CYS A 42 4.03 1.91 -15.98
C CYS A 42 4.58 2.23 -17.37
N GLN A 43 4.43 1.33 -18.35
CA GLN A 43 4.89 1.49 -19.73
C GLN A 43 6.40 1.76 -19.88
N GLU A 44 7.18 1.46 -18.85
CA GLU A 44 8.64 1.62 -18.83
C GLU A 44 9.32 0.25 -18.90
N GLU A 45 10.47 0.20 -19.56
CA GLU A 45 11.43 -0.90 -19.48
C GLU A 45 12.39 -0.57 -18.34
N LYS A 46 12.21 -1.20 -17.17
CA LYS A 46 13.12 -1.09 -16.03
C LYS A 46 14.03 -2.30 -15.99
N ASP A 47 15.10 -2.23 -15.21
CA ASP A 47 15.95 -3.39 -14.88
C ASP A 47 15.20 -4.47 -14.06
N GLU A 48 13.95 -4.22 -13.67
CA GLU A 48 13.07 -5.20 -13.04
C GLU A 48 12.52 -6.19 -14.08
N VAL A 49 12.67 -7.50 -13.81
CA VAL A 49 12.14 -8.55 -14.69
C VAL A 49 10.62 -8.46 -14.78
N LEU A 50 10.10 -8.43 -16.00
CA LEU A 50 8.66 -8.53 -16.23
C LEU A 50 8.18 -9.96 -15.97
N ILE A 51 7.10 -10.07 -15.19
CA ILE A 51 6.39 -11.31 -14.95
C ILE A 51 5.16 -11.41 -15.86
N ASP A 52 4.82 -12.63 -16.25
CA ASP A 52 3.53 -12.93 -16.88
C ASP A 52 2.47 -13.05 -15.78
N LEU A 53 1.30 -12.46 -15.98
CA LEU A 53 0.19 -12.50 -15.02
C LEU A 53 -0.47 -13.88 -14.96
N GLY A 54 -0.38 -14.71 -16.01
CA GLY A 54 -1.04 -16.01 -16.06
C GLY A 54 -2.55 -15.94 -16.28
N CYS A 55 -3.04 -14.83 -16.86
CA CYS A 55 -4.44 -14.64 -17.27
C CYS A 55 -4.60 -14.83 -18.79
N HIS A 56 -5.83 -14.73 -19.32
CA HIS A 56 -6.12 -14.92 -20.76
C HIS A 56 -5.63 -13.79 -21.69
N CYS A 57 -4.96 -12.76 -21.15
CA CYS A 57 -4.38 -11.68 -21.95
C CYS A 57 -3.23 -12.18 -22.82
N ARG A 58 -3.00 -11.54 -23.97
CA ARG A 58 -1.92 -11.92 -24.91
C ARG A 58 -0.92 -10.78 -25.08
N GLY A 59 0.32 -11.12 -25.43
CA GLY A 59 1.37 -10.15 -25.73
C GLY A 59 1.78 -9.31 -24.52
N GLY A 60 2.02 -8.01 -24.72
CA GLY A 60 2.44 -7.10 -23.65
C GLY A 60 1.40 -6.91 -22.54
N LEU A 61 0.10 -7.17 -22.80
CA LEU A 61 -0.97 -7.03 -21.81
C LEU A 61 -0.93 -8.10 -20.71
N ALA A 62 -0.25 -9.22 -20.97
CA ALA A 62 -0.02 -10.27 -19.98
C ALA A 62 1.20 -9.99 -19.10
N LYS A 63 2.00 -8.95 -19.39
CA LYS A 63 3.30 -8.72 -18.75
C LYS A 63 3.34 -7.44 -17.94
N ALA A 64 3.92 -7.51 -16.75
CA ALA A 64 4.13 -6.36 -15.88
C ALA A 64 5.30 -6.59 -14.92
N HIS A 65 5.89 -5.50 -14.41
CA HIS A 65 6.72 -5.59 -13.22
C HIS A 65 5.91 -6.16 -12.06
N ARG A 66 6.56 -6.97 -11.21
CA ARG A 66 5.93 -7.56 -10.04
C ARG A 66 5.46 -6.48 -9.09
N SER A 67 6.28 -5.45 -8.88
CA SER A 67 5.94 -4.28 -8.07
C SER A 67 4.69 -3.56 -8.59
N CYS A 68 4.63 -3.29 -9.90
CA CYS A 68 3.53 -2.55 -10.51
C CYS A 68 2.21 -3.32 -10.49
N ILE A 69 2.21 -4.62 -10.79
CA ILE A 69 0.95 -5.39 -10.84
C ILE A 69 0.39 -5.67 -9.45
N VAL A 70 1.25 -5.86 -8.44
CA VAL A 70 0.82 -5.99 -7.05
C VAL A 70 0.20 -4.68 -6.55
N ALA A 71 0.82 -3.54 -6.85
CA ALA A 71 0.25 -2.23 -6.52
C ALA A 71 -1.10 -2.01 -7.23
N TRP A 72 -1.19 -2.37 -8.51
CA TRP A 72 -2.41 -2.27 -9.30
C TRP A 72 -3.58 -3.02 -8.66
N PHE A 73 -3.40 -4.30 -8.31
CA PHE A 73 -4.45 -5.09 -7.67
C PHE A 73 -4.86 -4.54 -6.31
N ARG A 74 -3.91 -4.00 -5.52
CA ARG A 74 -4.22 -3.34 -4.24
C ARG A 74 -5.07 -2.08 -4.43
N THR A 75 -4.75 -1.26 -5.43
CA THR A 75 -5.52 -0.02 -5.70
C THR A 75 -6.89 -0.29 -6.30
N LYS A 76 -7.03 -1.36 -7.09
CA LYS A 76 -8.30 -1.70 -7.77
C LYS A 76 -9.26 -2.49 -6.87
N GLY A 77 -8.75 -3.13 -5.81
CA GLY A 77 -9.53 -4.01 -4.93
C GLY A 77 -9.85 -5.40 -5.53
N SER A 78 -9.39 -5.69 -6.75
CA SER A 78 -9.51 -7.02 -7.37
C SER A 78 -8.31 -7.88 -6.94
N SER A 79 -8.53 -8.79 -5.99
CA SER A 79 -7.44 -9.54 -5.33
C SER A 79 -6.66 -10.51 -6.22
N ASN A 80 -7.14 -10.80 -7.43
CA ASN A 80 -6.36 -11.55 -8.42
C ASN A 80 -6.98 -11.56 -9.83
N ILE A 81 -7.96 -10.70 -10.11
CA ILE A 81 -8.75 -10.77 -11.34
C ILE A 81 -8.28 -9.70 -12.31
N CYS A 82 -7.89 -10.12 -13.51
CA CYS A 82 -7.49 -9.20 -14.57
C CYS A 82 -8.70 -8.40 -15.07
N GLU A 83 -8.62 -7.07 -15.10
CA GLU A 83 -9.73 -6.22 -15.56
C GLU A 83 -9.98 -6.23 -17.08
N ILE A 84 -9.03 -6.77 -17.86
CA ILE A 84 -9.10 -6.78 -19.32
C ILE A 84 -9.82 -8.04 -19.81
N CYS A 85 -9.47 -9.19 -19.23
CA CYS A 85 -9.96 -10.49 -19.65
C CYS A 85 -10.78 -11.21 -18.58
N GLU A 86 -11.01 -10.56 -17.43
CA GLU A 86 -11.78 -11.05 -16.28
C GLU A 86 -11.32 -12.41 -15.71
N GLY A 87 -10.14 -12.88 -16.12
CA GLY A 87 -9.55 -14.13 -15.69
C GLY A 87 -8.63 -13.96 -14.47
N ALA A 88 -8.45 -15.04 -13.72
CA ALA A 88 -7.52 -15.09 -12.58
C ALA A 88 -6.06 -14.97 -13.05
N ALA A 89 -5.27 -14.14 -12.36
CA ALA A 89 -3.86 -13.91 -12.60
C ALA A 89 -3.00 -14.90 -11.79
N THR A 90 -2.99 -16.16 -12.23
CA THR A 90 -2.41 -17.30 -11.50
C THR A 90 -0.93 -17.13 -11.09
N ASN A 91 -0.16 -16.33 -11.82
CA ASN A 91 1.26 -16.08 -11.57
C ASN A 91 1.52 -14.86 -10.68
N VAL A 92 0.48 -14.06 -10.43
CA VAL A 92 0.48 -13.01 -9.41
C VAL A 92 -0.19 -13.58 -8.18
N SER A 93 0.28 -14.73 -7.69
CA SER A 93 -0.07 -15.14 -6.33
C SER A 93 0.23 -13.95 -5.43
N ALA A 94 -0.71 -13.62 -4.53
CA ALA A 94 -0.59 -12.51 -3.61
C ALA A 94 0.77 -12.63 -2.89
N ALA A 95 1.78 -11.99 -3.46
CA ALA A 95 3.10 -11.96 -2.90
C ALA A 95 2.95 -11.30 -1.53
N PRO A 96 3.74 -11.72 -0.54
CA PRO A 96 3.59 -11.24 0.83
C PRO A 96 3.50 -9.72 0.78
N GLU A 97 2.57 -9.18 1.55
CA GLU A 97 2.53 -7.78 1.91
C GLU A 97 3.94 -7.14 1.88
N PRO A 98 4.07 -5.91 1.35
CA PRO A 98 5.39 -5.23 1.35
C PRO A 98 5.88 -5.26 2.79
N PRO A 99 7.12 -5.67 3.13
CA PRO A 99 7.48 -6.16 4.46
C PRO A 99 6.76 -5.33 5.50
N GLN A 100 5.57 -5.81 5.89
CA GLN A 100 4.90 -5.25 7.04
C GLN A 100 5.95 -5.54 8.10
N PRO A 101 6.15 -4.63 9.06
CA PRO A 101 6.92 -4.98 10.23
C PRO A 101 6.19 -6.17 10.89
N ASN A 102 6.42 -7.39 10.40
CA ASN A 102 5.82 -8.66 10.78
C ASN A 102 6.55 -9.22 12.01
N GLY A 103 7.25 -8.34 12.71
CA GLY A 103 7.60 -8.56 14.09
C GLY A 103 6.51 -7.95 14.98
N PRO A 104 6.60 -8.20 16.29
CA PRO A 104 5.81 -7.50 17.29
C PRO A 104 6.17 -5.99 17.38
N VAL A 105 6.42 -5.29 16.29
CA VAL A 105 6.89 -3.90 16.29
C VAL A 105 5.74 -2.94 16.59
N ILE A 106 4.56 -3.17 16.03
CA ILE A 106 3.34 -2.44 16.41
C ILE A 106 2.97 -2.69 17.88
N PRO A 107 2.92 -3.94 18.41
CA PRO A 107 2.67 -4.15 19.85
C PRO A 107 3.74 -3.57 20.74
N LEU A 108 5.01 -3.68 20.36
CA LEU A 108 6.11 -3.18 21.14
C LEU A 108 6.10 -1.64 21.15
N CYS A 109 5.78 -1.01 20.02
CA CYS A 109 5.52 0.44 19.94
C CYS A 109 4.34 0.86 20.81
N VAL A 110 3.19 0.17 20.74
CA VAL A 110 2.04 0.52 21.58
C VAL A 110 2.34 0.26 23.06
N PHE A 111 3.05 -0.81 23.40
CA PHE A 111 3.53 -1.09 24.74
C PHE A 111 4.45 0.02 25.27
N PHE A 112 5.45 0.44 24.49
CA PHE A 112 6.33 1.54 24.86
C PHE A 112 5.57 2.88 24.95
N LEU A 113 4.59 3.14 24.08
CA LEU A 113 3.73 4.31 24.17
C LEU A 113 2.90 4.28 25.46
N VAL A 114 2.28 3.15 25.80
CA VAL A 114 1.50 2.99 27.03
C VAL A 114 2.40 3.18 28.26
N LEU A 115 3.56 2.52 28.30
CA LEU A 115 4.52 2.66 29.40
C LEU A 115 5.00 4.11 29.57
N THR A 116 5.33 4.79 28.47
CA THR A 116 5.79 6.18 28.51
C THR A 116 4.70 7.13 29.00
N ASN A 117 3.45 6.91 28.58
CA ASN A 117 2.30 7.68 29.06
C ASN A 117 2.02 7.44 30.55
N VAL A 118 2.11 6.19 31.02
CA VAL A 118 1.97 5.85 32.45
C VAL A 118 3.10 6.48 33.27
N PHE A 119 4.34 6.41 32.79
CA PHE A 119 5.50 7.01 33.45
C PHE A 119 5.38 8.53 33.54
N LEU A 120 4.96 9.19 32.45
CA LEU A 120 4.72 10.63 32.43
C LEU A 120 3.57 11.04 33.37
N GLY A 121 2.51 10.23 33.44
CA GLY A 121 1.41 10.44 34.38
C GLY A 121 1.86 10.32 35.84
N ILE A 122 2.70 9.32 36.16
CA ILE A 122 3.29 9.17 37.50
C ILE A 122 4.16 10.39 37.83
N ILE A 123 5.08 10.79 36.95
CA ILE A 123 5.94 11.95 37.19
C ILE A 123 5.13 13.23 37.38
N ALA A 124 4.16 13.50 36.49
CA ALA A 124 3.33 14.69 36.57
C ALA A 124 2.56 14.75 37.89
N PHE A 125 2.05 13.61 38.35
CA PHE A 125 1.40 13.55 39.64
C PHE A 125 2.36 13.74 40.81
N LEU A 126 3.53 13.10 40.79
CA LEU A 126 4.55 13.28 41.84
C LEU A 126 4.94 14.75 41.98
N LEU A 127 5.11 15.45 40.86
CA LEU A 127 5.40 16.88 40.84
C LEU A 127 4.24 17.73 41.37
N LEU A 128 3.01 17.45 40.93
CA LEU A 128 1.82 18.14 41.41
C LEU A 128 1.64 17.97 42.93
N TYR A 129 1.87 16.76 43.41
CA TYR A 129 1.80 16.43 44.82
C TYR A 129 2.82 17.22 45.66
N VAL A 130 4.09 17.24 45.25
CA VAL A 130 5.15 18.02 45.92
C VAL A 130 4.78 19.51 46.00
N VAL A 131 4.30 20.08 44.89
CA VAL A 131 3.88 21.50 44.85
C VAL A 131 2.71 21.75 45.81
N ILE A 132 1.75 20.84 45.90
CA ILE A 132 0.59 20.96 46.79
C ILE A 132 1.03 20.87 48.26
N SER A 133 1.94 19.97 48.61
CA SER A 133 2.47 19.83 49.98
C SER A 133 3.24 21.08 50.43
N ASP A 134 4.06 21.67 49.55
CA ASP A 134 4.78 22.93 49.84
C ASP A 134 3.83 24.12 50.03
N VAL A 135 2.73 24.18 49.29
CA VAL A 135 1.76 25.28 49.36
C VAL A 135 0.82 25.16 50.56
N LEU A 136 0.46 23.92 50.96
CA LEU A 136 -0.54 23.69 52.01
C LEU A 136 0.08 23.47 53.41
N GLY A 137 1.39 23.28 53.52
CA GLY A 137 2.09 23.21 54.81
C GLY A 137 1.58 22.08 55.71
N PHE A 138 1.20 20.93 55.12
CA PHE A 138 0.66 19.80 55.86
C PHE A 138 1.71 19.11 56.74
N SER A 139 1.24 18.41 57.78
CA SER A 139 2.10 17.54 58.60
C SER A 139 2.64 16.38 57.75
N PRO A 140 3.94 16.06 57.80
CA PRO A 140 4.61 15.09 56.92
C PRO A 140 4.04 13.66 57.04
N LEU A 141 3.37 13.35 58.15
CA LEU A 141 2.69 12.07 58.38
C LEU A 141 1.43 11.91 57.52
N LEU A 142 0.65 12.99 57.33
CA LEU A 142 -0.57 12.94 56.52
C LEU A 142 -0.22 12.84 55.03
N ASP A 143 0.85 13.54 54.65
CA ASP A 143 1.44 13.51 53.32
C ASP A 143 1.90 12.10 52.92
N LEU A 144 2.66 11.42 53.79
CA LEU A 144 3.10 10.04 53.51
C LEU A 144 1.92 9.06 53.34
N ILE A 145 0.85 9.22 54.13
CA ILE A 145 -0.36 8.41 54.01
C ILE A 145 -1.05 8.68 52.68
N LEU A 146 -1.23 9.94 52.30
CA LEU A 146 -1.86 10.33 51.04
C LEU A 146 -1.07 9.82 49.83
N TYR A 147 0.27 9.93 49.88
CA TYR A 147 1.17 9.38 48.87
C TYR A 147 1.00 7.87 48.71
N SER A 148 0.94 7.15 49.83
CA SER A 148 0.79 5.69 49.83
C SER A 148 -0.54 5.25 49.19
N VAL A 149 -1.63 5.95 49.49
CA VAL A 149 -2.97 5.67 48.93
C VAL A 149 -3.01 5.98 47.44
N TYR A 150 -2.46 7.13 47.03
CA TYR A 150 -2.39 7.47 45.61
C TYR A 150 -1.53 6.49 44.82
N ALA A 151 -0.35 6.14 45.32
CA ALA A 151 0.54 5.17 44.66
C ALA A 151 -0.17 3.83 44.47
N VAL A 152 -0.91 3.34 45.47
CA VAL A 152 -1.70 2.12 45.36
C VAL A 152 -2.83 2.24 44.33
N LEU A 153 -3.53 3.37 44.28
CA LEU A 153 -4.61 3.60 43.30
C LEU A 153 -4.07 3.68 41.87
N VAL A 154 -2.97 4.39 41.64
CA VAL A 154 -2.40 4.55 40.29
C VAL A 154 -1.67 3.31 39.82
N LEU A 155 -0.94 2.63 40.69
CA LEU A 155 -0.37 1.33 40.35
C LEU A 155 -1.48 0.30 40.11
N GLY A 156 -2.55 0.33 40.91
CA GLY A 156 -3.70 -0.56 40.74
C GLY A 156 -4.44 -0.33 39.43
N ILE A 157 -4.81 0.92 39.12
CA ILE A 157 -5.50 1.28 37.88
C ILE A 157 -4.58 1.06 36.67
N GLY A 158 -3.32 1.47 36.75
CA GLY A 158 -2.32 1.24 35.70
C GLY A 158 -2.11 -0.23 35.41
N PHE A 159 -2.00 -1.07 36.44
CA PHE A 159 -1.86 -2.53 36.28
C PHE A 159 -3.12 -3.15 35.67
N ARG A 160 -4.32 -2.71 36.07
CA ARG A 160 -5.58 -3.18 35.47
C ARG A 160 -5.67 -2.83 33.98
N LEU A 161 -5.29 -1.60 33.60
CA LEU A 161 -5.26 -1.17 32.20
C LEU A 161 -4.21 -1.93 31.40
N LEU A 162 -3.03 -2.18 31.98
CA LEU A 162 -1.99 -3.00 31.38
C LEU A 162 -2.47 -4.44 31.15
N LEU A 163 -3.13 -5.06 32.14
CA LEU A 163 -3.70 -6.40 31.99
C LEU A 163 -4.80 -6.46 30.93
N ALA A 164 -5.68 -5.46 30.88
CA ALA A 164 -6.73 -5.39 29.86
C ALA A 164 -6.11 -5.31 28.46
N PHE A 165 -5.10 -4.46 28.29
CA PHE A 165 -4.36 -4.32 27.05
C PHE A 165 -3.60 -5.61 26.69
N LEU A 166 -2.96 -6.29 27.64
CA LEU A 166 -2.31 -7.58 27.43
C LEU A 166 -3.30 -8.67 27.01
N CYS A 167 -4.50 -8.70 27.60
CA CYS A 167 -5.56 -9.63 27.23
C CYS A 167 -6.05 -9.40 25.79
N GLU A 168 -6.31 -8.14 25.43
CA GLU A 168 -6.73 -7.77 24.08
C GLU A 168 -5.62 -8.09 23.06
N TRP A 169 -4.37 -7.84 23.42
CA TRP A 169 -3.20 -8.20 22.63
C TRP A 169 -3.10 -9.71 22.38
N ILE A 170 -3.20 -10.52 23.44
CA ILE A 170 -3.14 -12.00 23.33
C ILE A 170 -4.33 -12.53 22.52
N ALA A 171 -5.52 -11.93 22.67
CA ALA A 171 -6.70 -12.30 21.89
C ALA A 171 -6.48 -12.03 20.40
N LEU A 172 -5.96 -10.86 20.04
CA LEU A 172 -5.62 -10.51 18.66
C LEU A 172 -4.55 -11.44 18.08
N GLN A 173 -3.51 -11.73 18.86
CA GLN A 173 -2.45 -12.65 18.43
C GLN A 173 -3.01 -14.04 18.12
N ARG A 174 -3.92 -14.56 18.95
CA ARG A 174 -4.58 -15.85 18.71
C ARG A 174 -5.42 -15.85 17.44
N VAL A 175 -6.14 -14.77 17.17
CA VAL A 175 -6.93 -14.62 15.93
C VAL A 175 -6.02 -14.63 14.71
N HIS A 176 -4.90 -13.89 14.76
CA HIS A 176 -3.94 -13.85 13.66
C HIS A 176 -3.32 -15.24 13.40
N THR A 177 -2.93 -15.96 14.46
CA THR A 177 -2.40 -17.34 14.33
C THR A 177 -3.46 -18.30 13.79
N ALA A 178 -4.73 -18.13 14.18
CA ALA A 178 -5.83 -18.96 13.67
C ALA A 178 -6.07 -18.75 12.18
N VAL A 179 -6.01 -17.50 11.69
CA VAL A 179 -6.13 -17.18 10.26
C VAL A 179 -4.99 -17.78 9.44
N GLN A 180 -3.76 -17.78 9.97
CA GLN A 180 -2.61 -18.35 9.27
C GLN A 180 -2.59 -19.89 9.22
N ASN A 181 -3.32 -20.55 10.12
CA ASN A 181 -3.37 -22.02 10.19
C ASN A 181 -4.52 -22.64 9.39
N VAL A 182 -5.30 -21.85 8.64
CA VAL A 182 -6.34 -22.40 7.77
C VAL A 182 -5.67 -22.98 6.51
N PRO A 183 -5.75 -24.31 6.28
CA PRO A 183 -5.19 -24.90 5.07
C PRO A 183 -5.94 -24.38 3.85
N ALA A 184 -5.20 -23.90 2.84
CA ALA A 184 -5.77 -23.51 1.56
C ALA A 184 -6.45 -24.73 0.92
N ALA A 185 -7.79 -24.70 0.85
CA ALA A 185 -8.62 -25.70 0.20
C ALA A 185 -8.64 -25.48 -1.32
#